data_AF-A0A2N1J5T6-F1
#
_entry.id   AF-A0A2N1J5T6-F1
#
_cell.length_a   1.000
_cell.length_b   1.000
_cell.length_c   1.000
_cell.angle_alpha   90.00
_cell.angle_beta   90.00
_cell.angle_gamma   90.00
#
_symmetry.space_group_name_H-M   'P 1'
#
loop_
_entity.id
_entity.type
_entity.pdbx_description
1 polymer ?
#
loop_
_entity_poly.entity_id
_entity_poly.type
_entity_poly.pdbx_seq_one_letter_code
_entity_poly.pdbx_strand_id
1 'polypeptide(L)'
;MKLIILLFLALLNVNANSNSFNKIAMNANFYIFQGKNKTENLNFKYNMNLYHDVKEDFVSSAYCFFASKTELKFNSKDKSKYKICLKSNNKVFVYILNKNNRYSKSDDFKAIINDINLNIKKDKKSCHANANSYLTVQNRINRCLKHINKKS
;
A
#
# COMPACT_ATOMS: atom_id res chain seq x y z
N MET A 1 26.97 27.16 29.26
CA MET A 1 26.24 26.02 29.89
C MET A 1 24.79 25.85 29.44
N LYS A 2 24.10 26.83 28.85
CA LYS A 2 22.69 26.67 28.39
C LYS A 2 22.53 25.99 27.02
N LEU A 3 23.53 26.08 26.13
CA LEU A 3 23.47 25.49 24.78
C LEU A 3 23.62 23.95 24.76
N ILE A 4 24.36 23.38 25.72
CA ILE A 4 24.65 21.94 25.76
C ILE A 4 23.37 21.14 26.10
N ILE A 5 22.50 21.71 26.94
CA ILE A 5 21.24 21.07 27.36
C ILE A 5 20.24 20.96 26.19
N LEU A 6 20.24 21.92 25.27
CA LEU A 6 19.39 21.88 24.07
C LEU A 6 19.82 20.80 23.07
N LEU A 7 21.13 20.51 22.97
CA LEU A 7 21.65 19.44 22.12
C LEU A 7 21.23 18.04 22.62
N PHE A 8 21.17 17.85 23.93
CA PHE A 8 20.71 16.60 24.54
C PHE A 8 19.20 16.36 24.34
N LEU A 9 18.39 17.42 24.37
CA LEU A 9 16.95 17.33 24.07
C LEU A 9 16.67 17.03 22.59
N ALA A 10 17.55 17.45 21.68
CA ALA A 10 17.45 17.08 20.27
C ALA A 10 17.81 15.59 20.04
N LEU A 11 18.82 15.07 20.75
CA LEU A 11 19.22 13.65 20.64
C LEU A 11 18.18 12.68 21.22
N LEU A 12 17.41 13.09 22.24
CA LEU A 12 16.34 12.27 22.81
C LEU A 12 15.09 12.16 21.92
N ASN A 13 14.91 13.06 20.95
CA ASN A 13 13.73 13.08 20.08
C ASN A 13 13.90 12.34 18.74
N VAL A 14 15.05 11.72 18.45
CA VAL A 14 15.31 11.07 17.14
C VAL A 14 15.09 9.55 17.17
N ASN A 15 14.79 8.95 18.32
CA ASN A 15 14.30 7.58 18.41
C ASN A 15 12.77 7.53 18.55
N ALA A 16 12.05 8.29 17.71
CA ALA A 16 10.67 7.94 17.38
C ALA A 16 10.71 6.58 16.66
N ASN A 17 10.72 5.52 17.46
CA ASN A 17 10.93 4.15 17.04
C ASN A 17 9.93 3.85 15.93
N SER A 18 10.41 3.62 14.70
CA SER A 18 9.52 3.41 13.53
C SER A 18 8.57 2.21 13.69
N ASN A 19 8.71 1.45 14.77
CA ASN A 19 7.96 0.26 15.14
C ASN A 19 6.65 0.55 15.90
N SER A 20 6.45 1.78 16.39
CA SER A 20 5.25 2.15 17.16
C SER A 20 3.98 2.29 16.32
N PHE A 21 4.11 2.31 14.99
CA PHE A 21 3.00 2.55 14.06
C PHE A 21 2.58 1.28 13.33
N ASN A 22 1.30 1.19 12.98
CA ASN A 22 0.77 0.09 12.18
C ASN A 22 1.27 0.24 10.73
N LYS A 23 2.03 -0.74 10.25
CA LYS A 23 2.55 -0.83 8.87
C LYS A 23 1.71 -1.86 8.10
N ILE A 24 1.10 -1.45 7.01
CA ILE A 24 0.32 -2.31 6.11
C ILE A 24 1.07 -2.42 4.80
N ALA A 25 1.55 -3.62 4.48
CA ALA A 25 2.15 -3.96 3.20
C ALA A 25 1.24 -4.92 2.44
N MET A 26 0.98 -4.63 1.18
CA MET A 26 0.16 -5.46 0.29
C MET A 26 0.93 -5.75 -1.00
N ASN A 27 1.00 -7.03 -1.36
CA ASN A 27 1.45 -7.48 -2.68
C ASN A 27 0.23 -8.01 -3.43
N ALA A 28 -0.06 -7.39 -4.57
CA ALA A 28 -1.25 -7.65 -5.36
C ALA A 28 -0.87 -8.13 -6.75
N ASN A 29 -1.53 -9.21 -7.19
CA ASN A 29 -1.38 -9.76 -8.51
C ASN A 29 -2.59 -9.38 -9.36
N PHE A 30 -2.34 -8.85 -10.55
CA PHE A 30 -3.37 -8.43 -11.49
C PHE A 30 -3.19 -9.09 -12.84
N TYR A 31 -4.30 -9.55 -13.41
CA TYR A 31 -4.39 -9.80 -14.84
C TYR A 31 -4.71 -8.48 -15.54
N ILE A 32 -3.82 -8.05 -16.43
CA ILE A 32 -4.02 -6.86 -17.26
C ILE A 32 -4.38 -7.31 -18.66
N PHE A 33 -5.25 -6.56 -19.33
CA PHE A 33 -5.67 -6.79 -20.70
C PHE A 33 -5.52 -5.49 -21.48
N GLN A 34 -4.92 -5.57 -22.66
CA GLN A 34 -4.87 -4.46 -23.63
C GLN A 34 -5.67 -4.89 -24.86
N GLY A 35 -6.85 -4.31 -25.04
CA GLY A 35 -7.84 -4.85 -25.97
C GLY A 35 -8.24 -6.29 -25.61
N LYS A 36 -8.12 -7.22 -26.55
CA LYS A 36 -8.40 -8.66 -26.33
C LYS A 36 -7.20 -9.45 -25.78
N ASN A 37 -6.01 -8.86 -25.78
CA ASN A 37 -4.78 -9.57 -25.40
C ASN A 37 -4.57 -9.50 -23.89
N LYS A 38 -4.50 -10.67 -23.25
CA LYS A 38 -4.13 -10.81 -21.84
C LYS A 38 -2.62 -10.60 -21.71
N THR A 39 -2.21 -9.61 -20.93
CA THR A 39 -0.84 -9.51 -20.43
C THR A 39 -0.67 -10.46 -19.25
N GLU A 40 0.56 -10.94 -19.03
CA GLU A 40 0.91 -11.86 -17.94
C GLU A 40 0.44 -11.36 -16.57
N ASN A 41 0.36 -12.26 -15.59
CA ASN A 41 0.05 -11.89 -14.21
C ASN A 41 1.14 -10.96 -13.67
N LEU A 42 0.78 -9.73 -13.31
CA LEU A 42 1.74 -8.71 -12.87
C LEU A 42 1.59 -8.41 -11.38
N ASN A 43 2.73 -8.36 -10.68
CA ASN A 43 2.78 -8.06 -9.26
C ASN A 43 2.98 -6.56 -9.00
N PHE A 44 2.14 -5.98 -8.16
CA PHE A 44 2.19 -4.60 -7.73
C PHE A 44 2.13 -4.51 -6.20
N LYS A 45 2.74 -3.47 -5.64
CA LYS A 45 2.89 -3.27 -4.20
C LYS A 45 2.16 -2.03 -3.72
N TYR A 46 1.62 -2.09 -2.51
CA TYR A 46 1.10 -0.94 -1.79
C TYR A 46 1.55 -1.00 -0.35
N ASN A 47 2.13 0.10 0.14
CA ASN A 47 2.57 0.24 1.53
C ASN A 47 1.90 1.46 2.14
N MET A 48 1.44 1.32 3.38
CA MET A 48 0.80 2.39 4.14
C MET A 48 1.22 2.31 5.60
N ASN A 49 1.52 3.46 6.21
CA ASN A 49 1.77 3.59 7.64
C ASN A 49 0.60 4.32 8.29
N LEU A 50 0.06 3.78 9.37
CA LEU A 50 -0.97 4.42 10.20
C LEU A 50 -0.33 4.85 11.52
N TYR A 51 -0.18 6.16 11.68
CA TYR A 51 0.56 6.78 12.78
C TYR A 51 -0.23 6.87 14.10
N HIS A 52 -1.42 6.27 14.15
CA HIS A 52 -2.27 6.20 15.33
C HIS A 52 -2.93 4.83 15.41
N ASP A 53 -3.33 4.43 16.61
CA ASP A 53 -4.17 3.26 16.80
C ASP A 53 -5.59 3.56 16.30
N VAL A 54 -6.01 2.76 15.33
CA VAL A 54 -7.36 2.85 14.79
C VAL A 54 -8.30 2.24 15.83
N LYS A 55 -9.02 3.12 16.54
CA LYS A 55 -10.03 2.74 17.54
C LYS A 55 -11.31 2.23 16.88
N GLU A 56 -11.65 2.82 15.74
CA GLU A 56 -12.78 2.44 14.89
C GLU A 56 -12.33 1.59 13.69
N ASP A 57 -13.20 1.42 12.71
CA ASP A 57 -12.82 0.77 11.45
C ASP A 57 -12.02 1.74 10.58
N PHE A 58 -10.83 1.32 10.15
CA PHE A 58 -10.08 2.00 9.10
C PHE A 58 -10.92 1.97 7.82
N VAL A 59 -10.92 3.04 7.03
CA VAL A 59 -11.61 3.11 5.74
C VAL A 59 -10.71 3.81 4.73
N SER A 60 -10.59 3.27 3.52
CA SER A 60 -9.87 3.92 2.42
C SER A 60 -10.71 3.98 1.16
N SER A 61 -10.82 5.12 0.48
CA SER A 61 -11.60 5.19 -0.78
C SER A 61 -11.00 4.33 -1.92
N ALA A 62 -9.71 3.99 -1.84
CA ALA A 62 -9.02 3.15 -2.80
C ALA A 62 -7.71 2.58 -2.25
N TYR A 63 -7.21 1.51 -2.87
CA TYR A 63 -5.84 1.03 -2.70
C TYR A 63 -5.12 1.10 -4.05
N CYS A 64 -4.06 1.91 -4.13
CA CYS A 64 -3.33 2.18 -5.37
C CYS A 64 -1.94 1.55 -5.37
N PHE A 65 -1.78 0.48 -6.12
CA PHE A 65 -0.57 -0.33 -6.19
C PHE A 65 0.37 0.17 -7.29
N PHE A 66 1.68 0.04 -7.05
CA PHE A 66 2.76 0.46 -7.94
C PHE A 66 3.75 -0.69 -8.14
N ALA A 67 4.44 -0.74 -9.28
CA ALA A 67 5.48 -1.74 -9.47
C ALA A 67 6.64 -1.51 -8.49
N SER A 68 7.31 -2.59 -8.10
CA SER A 68 8.54 -2.54 -7.30
C SER A 68 9.65 -1.86 -8.09
N LYS A 69 10.59 -1.13 -7.44
CA LYS A 69 11.78 -0.57 -8.11
C LYS A 69 12.61 -1.63 -8.84
N THR A 70 12.58 -2.87 -8.35
CA THR A 70 13.24 -4.04 -8.95
C THR A 70 12.61 -4.48 -10.28
N GLU A 71 11.36 -4.12 -10.55
CA GLU A 71 10.63 -4.45 -11.78
C GLU A 71 10.91 -3.41 -12.88
N LEU A 72 12.17 -3.31 -13.31
CA LEU A 72 12.65 -2.24 -14.20
C LEU A 72 11.80 -2.06 -15.47
N LYS A 73 11.27 -3.15 -16.05
CA LYS A 73 10.39 -3.12 -17.23
C LYS A 73 9.08 -2.34 -17.03
N PHE A 74 8.64 -2.18 -15.78
CA PHE A 74 7.41 -1.48 -15.41
C PHE A 74 7.67 -0.13 -14.73
N ASN A 75 8.90 0.37 -14.83
CA ASN A 75 9.32 1.64 -14.25
C ASN A 75 9.77 2.64 -15.33
N SER A 76 9.67 3.92 -15.02
CA SER A 76 10.14 5.04 -15.82
C SER A 76 10.95 5.96 -14.92
N LYS A 77 12.27 6.02 -15.13
CA LYS A 77 13.23 6.64 -14.19
C LYS A 77 13.03 6.04 -12.80
N ASP A 78 12.53 6.84 -11.85
CA ASP A 78 12.37 6.46 -10.44
C ASP A 78 10.92 6.18 -10.01
N LYS A 79 9.99 6.11 -10.97
CA LYS A 79 8.57 5.89 -10.71
C LYS A 79 8.05 4.68 -11.47
N SER A 80 6.99 4.07 -10.94
CA SER A 80 6.28 3.08 -11.72
C SER A 80 5.61 3.70 -12.94
N LYS A 81 5.75 3.05 -14.09
CA LYS A 81 5.03 3.43 -15.32
C LYS A 81 3.53 3.22 -15.16
N TYR A 82 3.14 2.22 -14.36
CA TYR A 82 1.74 1.83 -14.14
C TYR A 82 1.36 1.99 -12.67
N LYS A 83 0.19 2.56 -12.43
CA LYS A 83 -0.46 2.59 -11.12
C LYS A 83 -1.82 1.94 -11.25
N ILE A 84 -2.08 0.90 -10.47
CA ILE A 84 -3.37 0.19 -10.50
C ILE A 84 -4.11 0.51 -9.22
N CYS A 85 -5.32 1.06 -9.31
CA CYS A 85 -6.13 1.39 -8.13
C CYS A 85 -7.37 0.50 -8.04
N LEU A 86 -7.50 -0.22 -6.93
CA LEU A 86 -8.71 -0.93 -6.52
C LEU A 86 -9.60 0.04 -5.74
N LYS A 87 -10.76 0.39 -6.29
CA LYS A 87 -11.73 1.33 -5.72
C LYS A 87 -12.70 0.65 -4.76
N SER A 88 -13.34 1.43 -3.89
CA SER A 88 -14.33 0.95 -2.91
C SER A 88 -15.52 0.20 -3.51
N ASN A 89 -15.89 0.51 -4.76
CA ASN A 89 -16.91 -0.18 -5.53
C ASN A 89 -16.39 -1.43 -6.27
N ASN A 90 -15.27 -2.01 -5.83
CA ASN A 90 -14.57 -3.14 -6.46
C ASN A 90 -14.07 -2.91 -7.90
N LYS A 91 -14.19 -1.71 -8.47
CA LYS A 91 -13.62 -1.42 -9.80
C LYS A 91 -12.10 -1.29 -9.70
N VAL A 92 -11.40 -1.83 -10.69
CA VAL A 92 -9.95 -1.69 -10.85
C VAL A 92 -9.67 -0.75 -12.00
N PHE A 93 -8.90 0.31 -11.73
CA PHE A 93 -8.48 1.29 -12.75
C PHE A 93 -6.98 1.24 -12.96
N VAL A 94 -6.57 1.22 -14.22
CA VAL A 94 -5.17 1.34 -14.61
C VAL A 94 -4.87 2.80 -14.95
N TYR A 95 -3.80 3.32 -14.37
CA TYR A 95 -3.28 4.65 -14.66
C TYR A 95 -1.86 4.52 -15.22
N ILE A 96 -1.55 5.35 -16.22
CA ILE A 96 -0.25 5.35 -16.88
C ILE A 96 0.44 6.69 -16.59
N LEU A 97 1.74 6.61 -16.24
CA LEU A 97 2.59 7.78 -16.07
C LEU A 97 2.85 8.42 -17.44
N ASN A 98 2.44 9.67 -17.61
CA ASN A 98 2.64 10.44 -18.83
C ASN A 98 3.99 11.19 -18.83
N LYS A 99 4.32 11.81 -19.96
CA LYS A 99 5.56 12.59 -20.15
C LYS A 99 5.69 13.77 -19.15
N ASN A 100 4.56 14.31 -18.69
CA ASN A 100 4.50 15.37 -17.69
C ASN A 100 4.63 14.84 -16.25
N ASN A 101 5.04 13.57 -16.08
CA ASN A 101 5.25 12.93 -14.78
C ASN A 101 3.97 12.86 -13.92
N ARG A 102 2.80 12.83 -14.55
CA ARG A 102 1.48 12.69 -13.92
C ARG A 102 0.83 11.38 -14.35
N TYR A 103 0.01 10.80 -13.47
CA TYR A 103 -0.75 9.60 -13.78
C TYR A 103 -2.11 9.97 -14.37
N SER A 104 -2.42 9.44 -15.55
CA SER A 104 -3.75 9.56 -16.18
C SER A 104 -4.40 8.19 -16.25
N LYS A 105 -5.72 8.14 -16.03
CA LYS A 105 -6.49 6.89 -16.21
C LYS A 105 -6.40 6.49 -17.68
N SER A 106 -6.20 5.21 -17.95
CA SER A 106 -6.25 4.68 -19.31
C SER A 106 -7.46 3.76 -19.46
N ASP A 107 -8.23 3.97 -20.53
CA ASP A 107 -9.37 3.14 -20.88
C ASP A 107 -8.97 1.96 -21.80
N ASP A 108 -7.74 1.99 -22.36
CA ASP A 108 -7.20 0.93 -23.22
C ASP A 108 -6.86 -0.35 -22.44
N PHE A 109 -6.70 -0.21 -21.12
CA PHE A 109 -6.32 -1.29 -20.22
C PHE A 109 -7.46 -1.66 -19.28
N LYS A 110 -7.81 -2.94 -19.26
CA LYS A 110 -8.66 -3.54 -18.23
C LYS A 110 -7.78 -4.32 -17.27
N ALA A 111 -8.03 -4.21 -15.97
CA ALA A 111 -7.34 -5.01 -14.97
C ALA A 111 -8.35 -5.75 -14.10
N ILE A 112 -8.01 -6.99 -13.74
CA ILE A 112 -8.75 -7.84 -12.83
C ILE A 112 -7.79 -8.28 -11.74
N ILE A 113 -8.24 -8.15 -10.50
CA ILE A 113 -7.50 -8.61 -9.33
C ILE A 113 -7.50 -10.14 -9.30
N ASN A 114 -6.33 -10.75 -9.18
CA ASN A 114 -6.19 -12.18 -8.97
C ASN A 114 -6.19 -12.47 -7.45
N ASP A 115 -5.19 -11.92 -6.76
CA ASP A 115 -5.01 -12.08 -5.32
C ASP A 115 -4.24 -10.89 -4.72
N ILE A 116 -4.44 -10.67 -3.42
CA ILE A 116 -3.68 -9.75 -2.59
C ILE A 116 -3.23 -10.48 -1.34
N ASN A 117 -1.92 -10.47 -1.11
CA ASN A 117 -1.31 -10.91 0.14
C ASN A 117 -1.04 -9.67 1.01
N LEU A 118 -1.69 -9.61 2.17
CA LEU A 118 -1.54 -8.56 3.17
C LEU A 118 -0.61 -8.99 4.30
N ASN A 119 0.23 -8.07 4.73
CA ASN A 119 1.10 -8.20 5.88
C ASN A 119 1.00 -6.92 6.72
N ILE A 120 0.38 -7.02 7.89
CA ILE A 120 0.17 -5.89 8.80
C ILE A 120 1.03 -6.11 10.05
N LYS A 121 1.83 -5.12 10.43
CA LYS A 121 2.77 -5.21 11.55
C LYS A 121 2.70 -3.97 12.45
N LYS A 122 2.84 -4.18 13.76
CA LYS A 122 3.09 -3.15 14.77
C LYS A 122 3.90 -3.79 15.90
N ASP A 123 4.97 -3.14 16.33
CA ASP A 123 5.90 -3.70 17.32
C ASP A 123 6.34 -5.14 16.96
N LYS A 124 6.17 -6.10 17.88
CA LYS A 124 6.48 -7.53 17.67
C LYS A 124 5.30 -8.32 17.08
N LYS A 125 4.15 -7.67 16.84
CA LYS A 125 2.94 -8.34 16.35
C LYS A 125 2.86 -8.23 14.82
N SER A 126 2.35 -9.31 14.21
CA SER A 126 2.08 -9.34 12.79
C SER A 126 0.78 -10.09 12.49
N CYS A 127 0.13 -9.73 11.40
CA CYS A 127 -1.05 -10.39 10.88
C CYS A 127 -0.89 -10.56 9.37
N HIS A 128 -1.04 -11.79 8.91
CA HIS A 128 -1.02 -12.15 7.50
C HIS A 128 -2.43 -12.53 7.06
N ALA A 129 -2.85 -12.04 5.90
CA ALA A 129 -4.17 -12.34 5.35
C ALA A 129 -4.16 -12.27 3.83
N ASN A 130 -5.06 -13.01 3.20
CA ASN A 130 -5.27 -12.96 1.76
C ASN A 130 -6.65 -12.34 1.45
N ALA A 131 -6.72 -11.65 0.33
CA ALA A 131 -7.93 -11.01 -0.18
C ALA A 131 -7.94 -11.01 -1.72
N ASN A 132 -9.10 -10.75 -2.31
CA ASN A 132 -9.28 -10.72 -3.77
C ASN A 132 -10.28 -9.66 -4.23
N SER A 133 -10.70 -8.76 -3.34
CA SER A 133 -11.64 -7.68 -3.62
C SER A 133 -11.42 -6.55 -2.63
N TYR A 134 -11.95 -5.35 -2.93
CA TYR A 134 -11.81 -4.20 -2.04
C TYR A 134 -12.43 -4.52 -0.66
N LEU A 135 -13.65 -5.06 -0.66
CA LEU A 135 -14.37 -5.36 0.58
C LEU A 135 -13.61 -6.38 1.44
N THR A 136 -13.03 -7.41 0.82
CA THR A 136 -12.25 -8.40 1.57
C THR A 136 -10.95 -7.80 2.09
N VAL A 137 -10.24 -6.97 1.32
CA VAL A 137 -9.06 -6.22 1.80
C VAL A 137 -9.43 -5.39 3.02
N GLN A 138 -10.49 -4.58 2.91
CA GLN A 138 -10.95 -3.67 3.96
C GLN A 138 -11.30 -4.42 5.25
N ASN A 139 -12.04 -5.53 5.14
CA ASN A 139 -12.41 -6.37 6.27
C ASN A 139 -11.21 -7.05 6.93
N ARG A 140 -10.25 -7.54 6.13
CA ARG A 140 -9.03 -8.18 6.65
C ARG A 140 -8.15 -7.17 7.36
N ILE A 141 -7.98 -5.96 6.82
CA ILE A 141 -7.26 -4.86 7.48
C ILE A 141 -7.88 -4.56 8.84
N ASN A 142 -9.18 -4.30 8.91
CA ASN A 142 -9.85 -3.96 10.16
C ASN A 142 -9.75 -5.08 11.20
N ARG A 143 -9.92 -6.33 10.78
CA ARG A 143 -9.76 -7.49 11.68
C ARG A 143 -8.33 -7.58 12.24
N CYS A 144 -7.33 -7.45 11.37
CA CYS A 144 -5.93 -7.50 11.78
C CYS A 144 -5.57 -6.33 12.71
N LEU A 145 -5.99 -5.10 12.39
CA LEU A 145 -5.74 -3.92 13.22
C LEU A 145 -6.38 -4.06 14.60
N LYS A 146 -7.64 -4.51 14.69
CA LYS A 146 -8.29 -4.79 15.97
C LYS A 146 -7.51 -5.80 16.79
N HIS A 147 -6.99 -6.87 16.18
CA HIS A 147 -6.20 -7.89 16.88
C HIS A 147 -4.85 -7.35 17.36
N ILE A 148 -4.13 -6.63 16.50
CA ILE A 148 -2.81 -6.08 16.79
C ILE A 148 -2.90 -5.00 17.89
N ASN A 149 -3.93 -4.15 17.84
CA ASN A 149 -4.13 -3.04 18.77
C ASN A 149 -4.73 -3.47 20.14
N LYS A 150 -5.58 -4.52 20.22
CA LYS A 150 -6.25 -4.97 21.47
C LYS A 150 -5.37 -5.59 22.57
N LYS A 151 -4.04 -5.46 22.49
CA LYS A 151 -3.10 -5.93 23.53
C LYS A 151 -2.05 -4.86 23.81
N SER A 152 -2.47 -3.61 24.01
CA SER A 152 -1.67 -2.58 24.67
C SER A 152 -2.13 -2.44 26.10
#